data_AF-A0A2K8PAS1-F1
#
_entry.id   AF-A0A2K8PAS1-F1
#
_cell.length_a   1.000
_cell.length_b   1.000
_cell.length_c   1.000
_cell.angle_alpha   90.00
_cell.angle_beta   90.00
_cell.angle_gamma   90.00
#
_symmetry.space_group_name_H-M   'P 1'
#
loop_
_entity.id
_entity.type
_entity.pdbx_description
1 polymer ?
#
loop_
_entity_poly.entity_id
_entity_poly.type
_entity_poly.pdbx_seq_one_letter_code
_entity_poly.pdbx_strand_id
1 'polypeptide(L)' 'MDQPQRDRPQQDQPQQDPSYCPAPAAPAARVPGPPYADCLECGRPTEYGVATPGVVLCPVCEWQDAQRTACSG' A
#
# COMPACT_ATOMS: atom_id res chain seq x y z
N MET A 1 15.31 -27.94 -22.32
CA MET A 1 14.85 -27.71 -20.94
C MET A 1 14.11 -26.38 -20.97
N ASP A 2 12.94 -26.41 -21.59
CA ASP A 2 12.08 -25.27 -21.90
C ASP A 2 11.08 -25.13 -20.74
N GLN A 3 11.17 -24.07 -19.94
CA GLN A 3 10.20 -23.84 -18.87
C GLN A 3 8.92 -23.30 -19.51
N PRO A 4 7.80 -24.05 -19.51
CA PRO A 4 6.56 -23.57 -20.08
C PRO A 4 6.15 -22.32 -19.31
N GLN A 5 5.84 -21.27 -20.07
CA GLN A 5 5.39 -20.02 -19.51
C GLN A 5 4.20 -20.30 -18.60
N ARG A 6 4.35 -19.80 -17.38
CA ARG A 6 3.34 -19.74 -16.34
C ARG A 6 2.02 -19.27 -16.98
N ASP A 7 1.08 -20.18 -17.12
CA ASP A 7 -0.34 -19.87 -17.25
C ASP A 7 -0.73 -19.16 -15.96
N ARG A 8 -0.52 -17.84 -15.93
CA ARG A 8 -0.99 -17.00 -14.85
C ARG A 8 -2.51 -17.07 -14.99
N PRO A 9 -3.25 -17.68 -14.04
CA PRO A 9 -4.69 -17.76 -14.16
C PRO A 9 -5.22 -16.36 -14.46
N GLN A 10 -6.01 -16.27 -15.52
CA GLN A 10 -6.72 -15.08 -15.96
C GLN A 10 -7.17 -14.33 -14.72
N GLN A 11 -6.63 -13.12 -14.53
CA GLN A 11 -6.79 -12.28 -13.36
C GLN A 11 -8.20 -12.42 -12.79
N ASP A 12 -8.25 -12.80 -11.51
CA ASP A 12 -9.43 -12.85 -10.63
C ASP A 12 -10.39 -11.70 -10.99
N GLN A 13 -11.36 -11.99 -11.87
CA GLN A 13 -12.44 -11.07 -12.12
C GLN A 13 -13.32 -11.19 -10.89
N PRO A 14 -13.53 -10.10 -10.12
CA PRO A 14 -14.33 -10.17 -8.92
C PRO A 14 -15.77 -10.47 -9.33
N GLN A 15 -16.13 -11.75 -9.33
CA GLN A 15 -17.51 -12.18 -9.39
C GLN A 15 -18.10 -11.70 -8.07
N GLN A 16 -18.81 -10.58 -8.10
CA GLN A 16 -19.25 -9.88 -6.89
C GLN A 16 -20.06 -10.84 -6.01
N ASP A 17 -19.48 -11.26 -4.89
CA ASP A 17 -20.15 -12.06 -3.88
C ASP A 17 -21.25 -11.19 -3.25
N PRO A 18 -22.54 -11.58 -3.33
CA PRO A 18 -23.65 -10.81 -2.77
C PRO A 18 -23.59 -10.66 -1.24
N SER A 19 -22.73 -11.43 -0.56
CA SER A 19 -22.47 -11.33 0.87
C SER A 19 -21.54 -10.15 1.22
N TYR A 20 -20.80 -9.63 0.25
CA TYR A 20 -19.94 -8.46 0.43
C TYR A 20 -20.65 -7.21 -0.09
N CYS A 21 -20.54 -6.10 0.65
CA CYS A 21 -21.05 -4.83 0.17
C CYS A 21 -20.35 -4.48 -1.16
N PRO A 22 -21.11 -4.20 -2.24
CA PRO A 22 -20.50 -3.86 -3.51
C PRO A 22 -19.67 -2.58 -3.38
N ALA A 23 -18.49 -2.57 -3.98
CA ALA A 23 -17.68 -1.36 -4.07
C ALA A 23 -18.47 -0.29 -4.86
N PRO A 24 -18.36 1.00 -4.48
CA PRO A 24 -18.98 2.07 -5.25
C PRO A 24 -18.42 2.10 -6.68
N ALA A 25 -19.29 2.37 -7.65
CA ALA A 25 -18.94 2.36 -9.07
C ALA A 25 -17.91 3.44 -9.45
N ALA A 26 -17.76 4.47 -8.62
CA ALA A 26 -16.77 5.52 -8.79
C ALA A 26 -15.74 5.48 -7.64
N PRO A 27 -14.45 5.70 -7.94
CA PRO A 27 -13.43 5.84 -6.92
C PRO A 27 -13.72 7.06 -6.04
N ALA A 28 -13.36 6.97 -4.76
CA ALA A 28 -13.47 8.09 -3.83
C ALA A 28 -12.69 9.31 -4.37
N ALA A 29 -13.29 10.49 -4.24
CA ALA A 29 -12.62 11.74 -4.58
C ALA A 29 -11.38 11.92 -3.68
N ARG A 30 -10.30 12.46 -4.25
CA ARG A 30 -9.16 12.90 -3.43
C ARG A 30 -9.62 14.05 -2.54
N VAL A 31 -9.46 13.88 -1.24
CA VAL A 31 -9.72 14.94 -0.26
C VAL A 31 -8.56 15.93 -0.31
N PRO A 32 -8.79 17.24 -0.49
CA PRO A 32 -7.73 18.24 -0.36
C PRO A 32 -7.30 18.30 1.11
N GLY A 33 -6.01 18.05 1.36
CA GLY A 33 -5.40 18.14 2.68
C GLY A 33 -4.05 18.83 2.62
N PRO A 34 -3.43 19.14 3.77
CA PRO A 34 -2.02 19.51 3.82
C PRO A 34 -1.17 18.50 3.05
N PRO A 35 -0.02 18.91 2.49
CA PRO A 35 0.84 17.96 1.80
C PRO A 35 1.18 16.79 2.74
N TYR A 36 1.23 15.59 2.18
CA TYR A 36 1.78 14.44 2.87
C TYR A 36 3.27 14.67 3.10
N ALA A 37 3.79 14.16 4.22
CA ALA A 37 5.24 14.16 4.45
C ALA A 37 5.93 13.21 3.47
N ASP A 38 7.18 13.51 3.10
CA ASP A 38 8.00 12.59 2.33
C ASP A 38 8.68 11.57 3.25
N CYS A 39 8.66 10.30 2.85
CA CYS A 39 9.36 9.23 3.55
C CYS A 39 10.87 9.43 3.47
N LEU A 40 11.58 9.38 4.61
CA LEU A 40 13.03 9.60 4.65
C LEU A 40 13.85 8.50 3.95
N GLU A 41 13.32 7.28 3.84
CA GLU A 41 14.04 6.15 3.23
C GLU A 41 13.85 6.09 1.70
N CYS A 42 12.66 6.41 1.19
CA CYS A 42 12.34 6.23 -0.24
C CYS A 42 11.81 7.48 -0.96
N GLY A 43 11.61 8.60 -0.26
CA GLY A 43 11.15 9.87 -0.84
C GLY A 43 9.71 9.86 -1.37
N ARG A 44 8.94 8.79 -1.11
CA ARG A 44 7.52 8.71 -1.49
C ARG A 44 6.64 9.39 -0.42
N PRO A 45 5.48 9.94 -0.79
CA PRO A 45 4.55 10.51 0.19
C PRO A 45 4.08 9.44 1.18
N THR A 46 4.03 9.80 2.46
CA THR A 46 3.42 9.00 3.51
C THR A 46 1.89 9.15 3.50
N GLU A 47 1.20 8.45 4.39
CA GLU A 47 -0.24 8.68 4.65
C GLU A 47 -0.48 9.80 5.67
N TYR A 48 0.59 10.30 6.30
CA TYR A 48 0.54 11.31 7.34
C TYR A 48 0.82 12.70 6.76
N GLY A 49 0.06 13.69 7.18
CA GLY A 49 0.32 15.08 6.80
C GLY A 49 1.64 15.57 7.40
N VAL A 50 2.29 16.55 6.75
CA VAL A 50 3.52 17.20 7.25
C VAL A 50 3.38 17.78 8.68
N ALA A 51 2.16 18.00 9.15
CA ALA A 51 1.87 18.52 10.48
C ALA A 51 1.79 17.43 11.56
N THR A 52 1.90 16.14 11.21
CA THR A 52 1.85 15.02 12.17
C THR A 52 3.27 14.73 12.68
N PRO A 53 3.61 15.12 13.93
CA PRO A 53 4.94 14.89 14.47
C PRO A 53 5.19 13.40 14.77
N GLY A 54 6.43 12.95 14.62
CA GLY A 54 6.89 11.64 15.08
C GLY A 54 6.73 10.48 14.09
N VAL A 55 6.07 10.67 12.94
CA VAL A 55 5.98 9.65 11.88
C VAL A 55 6.69 10.11 10.63
N VAL A 56 7.81 9.45 10.30
CA VAL A 56 8.73 9.86 9.22
C VAL A 56 8.89 8.82 8.10
N LEU A 57 8.32 7.64 8.27
CA LEU A 57 8.35 6.56 7.29
C LEU A 57 6.98 6.33 6.67
N CYS A 58 6.95 5.89 5.42
CA CYS A 58 5.72 5.39 4.82
C CYS A 58 5.40 3.98 5.36
N PRO A 59 4.14 3.52 5.30
CA PRO A 59 3.72 2.23 5.89
C PRO A 59 4.55 1.02 5.44
N VAL A 60 5.06 1.06 4.20
CA VAL A 60 5.93 -0.01 3.67
C VAL A 60 7.30 -0.01 4.34
N CYS A 61 7.93 1.16 4.48
CA CYS A 61 9.25 1.29 5.10
C CYS A 61 9.18 1.02 6.60
N GLU A 62 8.11 1.44 7.27
CA GLU A 62 7.89 1.15 8.69
C GLU A 62 7.83 -0.36 8.95
N TRP A 63 7.06 -1.11 8.15
CA TRP A 63 7.01 -2.57 8.27
C TRP A 63 8.37 -3.22 8.01
N GLN A 64 9.12 -2.75 7.00
CA GLN A 64 10.46 -3.29 6.73
C GLN A 64 11.45 -3.03 7.88
N ASP A 65 11.41 -1.85 8.49
CA ASP A 65 12.25 -1.50 9.62
C ASP A 65 11.93 -2.37 10.85
N ALA A 66 10.64 -2.58 11.13
CA ALA A 66 10.18 -3.46 12.18
C ALA A 66 10.65 -4.91 11.97
N GLN A 67 10.52 -5.44 10.74
CA GLN A 67 10.99 -6.78 10.40
C GLN A 67 12.51 -6.92 10.57
N ARG A 68 13.27 -5.91 10.15
CA ARG A 68 14.73 -5.89 10.33
C ARG A 68 15.11 -5.93 11.80
N THR A 69 14.51 -5.05 12.61
CA THR A 69 14.76 -4.96 14.05
C THR A 69 14.39 -6.26 14.77
N ALA A 70 13.31 -6.92 14.34
CA ALA A 70 12.89 -8.21 14.90
C ALA A 70 13.90 -9.35 14.64
N CYS A 71 14.73 -9.24 13.60
CA CYS A 71 15.66 -10.29 13.17
C CYS A 71 17.15 -9.92 13.31
N SER A 72 17.47 -8.76 13.88
CA SER A 72 18.85 -8.27 14.04
C SER A 72 19.45 -8.55 15.43
N GLY A 73 18.96 -9.60 16.11
CA GLY A 73 19.45 -10.07 17.41
C GLY A 73 20.80 -10.77 17.34
#